data_AF-A0A9D4RR13-F1
#
_entry.id   AF-A0A9D4RR13-F1
#
_cell.length_a   1.000
_cell.length_b   1.000
_cell.length_c   1.000
_cell.angle_alpha   90.00
_cell.angle_beta   90.00
_cell.angle_gamma   90.00
#
_symmetry.space_group_name_H-M   'P 1'
#
loop_
_entity.id
_entity.type
_entity.pdbx_description
1 polymer ?
#
loop_
_entity_poly.entity_id
_entity_poly.type
_entity_poly.pdbx_seq_one_letter_code
_entity_poly.pdbx_strand_id
1 'polypeptide(L)'
;MEYAETFNCTCSHQTWSMQRPSIVHVHTRHGVCRDLQLYMFTPDMEYVETFNCTCSHQTWSMQRPLIVHVHTRHGVCRDLQLYMFIPDMGYVETFNCTCSHQT
;
A
#
# COMPACT_ATOMS: atom_id res chain seq x y z
N MET A 1 9.34 -14.96 2.85
CA MET A 1 9.17 -13.84 1.90
C MET A 1 7.84 -14.04 1.23
N GLU A 2 6.95 -13.04 1.30
CA GLU A 2 5.66 -13.02 0.61
C GLU A 2 5.67 -11.94 -0.47
N TYR A 3 5.00 -12.22 -1.58
CA TYR A 3 4.90 -11.32 -2.73
C TYR A 3 3.43 -11.24 -3.16
N ALA A 4 2.89 -10.04 -3.23
CA ALA A 4 1.55 -9.78 -3.75
C ALA A 4 1.68 -8.84 -4.95
N GLU A 5 1.33 -9.31 -6.15
CA GLU A 5 1.30 -8.49 -7.34
C GLU A 5 -0.11 -8.43 -7.93
N THR A 6 -0.49 -7.26 -8.39
CA THR A 6 -1.74 -7.05 -9.10
C THR A 6 -1.50 -6.16 -10.30
N PHE A 7 -1.90 -6.63 -11.47
CA PHE A 7 -1.71 -5.97 -12.74
C PHE A 7 -3.04 -5.87 -13.48
N ASN A 8 -3.39 -4.69 -14.01
CA ASN A 8 -4.61 -4.46 -14.80
C ASN A 8 -5.88 -4.98 -14.11
N CYS A 9 -6.09 -4.60 -12.85
CA CYS A 9 -7.24 -5.05 -12.07
C CYS A 9 -8.31 -3.96 -12.00
N THR A 10 -9.58 -4.34 -12.20
CA THR A 10 -10.72 -3.49 -11.87
C THR A 10 -11.50 -4.17 -10.75
N CYS A 11 -11.62 -3.51 -9.60
CA CYS A 11 -12.24 -4.10 -8.42
C CYS A 11 -13.19 -3.13 -7.72
N SER A 12 -14.26 -3.63 -7.10
CA SER A 12 -15.05 -2.83 -6.16
C SER A 12 -14.33 -2.73 -4.82
N HIS A 13 -13.93 -3.87 -4.27
CA HIS A 13 -13.16 -3.93 -3.03
C HIS A 13 -12.02 -4.93 -3.18
N GLN A 14 -10.83 -4.54 -2.74
CA GLN A 14 -9.68 -5.42 -2.67
C GLN A 14 -9.00 -5.26 -1.31
N THR A 15 -8.85 -6.36 -0.60
CA THR A 15 -8.21 -6.40 0.72
C THR A 15 -7.11 -7.43 0.72
N TRP A 16 -5.92 -7.04 1.16
CA TRP A 16 -4.81 -7.93 1.44
C TRP A 16 -4.52 -7.93 2.94
N SER A 17 -4.33 -9.13 3.49
CA SER A 17 -3.92 -9.31 4.89
C SER A 17 -2.80 -10.34 4.95
N MET A 18 -1.62 -9.90 5.40
CA MET A 18 -0.43 -10.75 5.55
C MET A 18 0.01 -10.79 7.01
N GLN A 19 0.32 -11.98 7.53
CA GLN A 19 0.64 -12.22 8.94
C GLN A 19 1.98 -12.94 9.10
N ARG A 20 2.93 -12.32 9.79
CA ARG A 20 4.28 -12.84 10.10
C ARG A 20 5.24 -13.18 8.93
N PRO A 21 5.19 -12.54 7.76
CA PRO A 21 6.26 -12.73 6.75
C PRO A 21 7.52 -11.94 7.14
N SER A 22 8.71 -12.55 7.18
CA SER A 22 9.94 -11.78 7.46
C SER A 22 10.19 -10.63 6.46
N ILE A 23 9.78 -10.80 5.19
CA ILE A 23 9.90 -9.77 4.14
C ILE A 23 8.62 -9.80 3.29
N VAL A 24 8.04 -8.64 3.00
CA VAL A 24 6.86 -8.45 2.15
C VAL A 24 7.15 -7.49 1.03
N HIS A 25 6.73 -7.87 -0.18
CA HIS A 25 6.69 -6.99 -1.35
C HIS A 25 5.27 -6.96 -1.92
N VAL A 26 4.66 -5.78 -1.99
CA VAL A 26 3.37 -5.54 -2.64
C VAL A 26 3.60 -4.66 -3.85
N HIS A 27 3.23 -5.13 -5.04
CA HIS A 27 3.30 -4.34 -6.27
C HIS A 27 1.93 -4.25 -6.93
N THR A 28 1.37 -3.04 -7.03
CA THR A 28 0.10 -2.80 -7.72
C THR A 28 0.34 -1.94 -8.94
N ARG A 29 -0.03 -2.41 -10.13
CA ARG A 29 0.09 -1.69 -11.39
C ARG A 29 -1.24 -1.59 -12.12
N HIS A 30 -1.56 -0.40 -12.62
CA HIS A 30 -2.70 -0.19 -13.51
C HIS A 30 -4.02 -0.70 -12.91
N GLY A 31 -4.28 -0.38 -11.63
CA GLY A 31 -5.48 -0.80 -10.92
C GLY A 31 -6.54 0.30 -10.87
N VAL A 32 -7.80 -0.03 -11.09
CA VAL A 32 -8.94 0.84 -10.75
C VAL A 32 -9.74 0.14 -9.67
N CYS A 33 -9.72 0.67 -8.46
CA CYS A 33 -10.47 0.10 -7.35
C CYS A 33 -11.33 1.15 -6.67
N ARG A 34 -12.52 0.79 -6.20
CA ARG A 34 -13.26 1.72 -5.34
C ARG A 34 -12.57 1.77 -3.98
N ASP A 35 -12.40 0.62 -3.32
CA ASP A 35 -11.71 0.54 -2.04
C ASP A 35 -10.54 -0.46 -2.09
N LEU A 36 -9.36 -0.01 -1.69
CA LEU A 36 -8.15 -0.81 -1.59
C LEU A 36 -7.65 -0.81 -0.15
N GLN A 37 -7.54 -1.98 0.48
CA GLN A 37 -7.08 -2.13 1.86
C GLN A 37 -5.89 -3.08 1.93
N LEU A 38 -4.85 -2.69 2.64
CA LEU A 38 -3.67 -3.51 2.89
C LEU A 38 -3.39 -3.53 4.40
N TYR A 39 -3.38 -4.73 4.97
CA TYR A 39 -3.06 -4.99 6.36
C TYR A 39 -1.83 -5.90 6.45
N MET A 40 -0.80 -5.44 7.15
CA MET A 40 0.45 -6.19 7.31
C MET A 40 0.84 -6.21 8.79
N PHE A 41 1.07 -7.43 9.31
CA PHE A 41 1.35 -7.66 10.71
C PHE A 41 2.68 -8.39 10.89
N THR A 42 3.58 -7.75 11.66
CA THR A 42 4.89 -8.24 12.10
C THR A 42 5.87 -8.71 11.01
N PRO A 43 6.02 -8.02 9.87
CA PRO A 43 7.17 -8.27 9.01
C PRO A 43 8.44 -7.60 9.52
N ASP A 44 9.62 -8.15 9.20
CA ASP A 44 10.87 -7.43 9.47
C ASP A 44 11.08 -6.33 8.41
N MET A 45 10.72 -6.58 7.14
CA MET A 45 10.79 -5.59 6.07
C MET A 45 9.54 -5.56 5.19
N GLU A 46 9.08 -4.36 4.84
CA GLU A 46 7.95 -4.12 3.97
C GLU A 46 8.33 -3.21 2.80
N TYR A 47 7.90 -3.60 1.60
CA TYR A 47 8.04 -2.82 0.39
C TYR A 47 6.69 -2.76 -0.33
N VAL A 48 6.13 -1.57 -0.50
CA VAL A 48 4.86 -1.35 -1.20
C VAL A 48 5.13 -0.44 -2.37
N GLU A 49 4.77 -0.88 -3.56
CA GLU A 49 4.86 -0.15 -4.79
C GLU A 49 3.49 -0.07 -5.46
N THR A 50 3.07 1.14 -5.83
CA THR A 50 1.81 1.37 -6.51
C THR A 50 2.05 2.30 -7.71
N PHE A 51 1.68 1.87 -8.91
CA PHE A 51 1.90 2.60 -10.15
C PHE A 51 0.63 2.69 -10.98
N ASN A 52 0.30 3.89 -11.46
CA ASN A 52 -0.85 4.13 -12.37
C ASN A 52 -2.18 3.59 -11.81
N CYS A 53 -2.44 3.77 -10.51
CA CYS A 53 -3.67 3.28 -9.88
C CYS A 53 -4.67 4.40 -9.59
N THR A 54 -5.95 4.13 -9.82
CA THR A 54 -7.04 5.01 -9.43
C THR A 54 -7.85 4.35 -8.31
N CYS A 55 -7.95 5.01 -7.16
CA CYS A 55 -8.74 4.56 -6.01
C CYS A 55 -9.73 5.61 -5.53
N SER A 56 -10.89 5.19 -5.01
CA SER A 56 -11.70 6.10 -4.18
C SER A 56 -11.15 6.13 -2.77
N HIS A 57 -10.97 4.97 -2.16
CA HIS A 57 -10.38 4.85 -0.83
C HIS A 57 -9.20 3.88 -0.86
N GLN A 58 -8.10 4.27 -0.21
CA GLN A 58 -6.93 3.43 -0.04
C GLN A 58 -6.49 3.48 1.42
N THR A 59 -6.43 2.33 2.07
CA THR A 59 -6.00 2.20 3.47
C THR A 59 -4.85 1.22 3.58
N TRP A 60 -3.75 1.67 4.17
CA TRP A 60 -2.59 0.86 4.47
C TRP A 60 -2.37 0.83 5.97
N SER A 61 -2.28 -0.35 6.56
CA SER A 61 -2.07 -0.55 8.00
C SER A 61 -0.94 -1.54 8.22
N MET A 62 0.15 -1.06 8.80
CA MET A 62 1.39 -1.80 9.01
C MET A 62 1.72 -1.82 10.51
N GLN A 63 1.93 -3.01 11.08
CA GLN A 63 2.19 -3.19 12.52
C GLN A 63 3.51 -3.90 12.79
N ARG A 64 4.39 -3.23 13.53
CA ARG A 64 5.75 -3.68 13.89
C ARG A 64 6.66 -4.05 12.70
N PRO A 65 6.71 -3.26 11.62
CA PRO A 65 7.78 -3.41 10.65
C PRO A 65 9.12 -2.92 11.21
N LEU A 66 10.22 -3.62 10.94
CA LEU A 66 11.56 -3.08 11.22
C LEU A 66 11.93 -2.01 10.18
N ILE A 67 11.63 -2.28 8.90
CA ILE A 67 11.85 -1.35 7.79
C ILE A 67 10.61 -1.28 6.89
N VAL A 68 10.17 -0.07 6.55
CA VAL A 68 9.07 0.18 5.60
C VAL A 68 9.54 1.03 4.44
N HIS A 69 9.23 0.62 3.22
CA HIS A 69 9.36 1.41 2.00
C HIS A 69 8.04 1.44 1.25
N VAL A 70 7.51 2.62 1.02
CA VAL A 70 6.26 2.82 0.28
C VAL A 70 6.52 3.77 -0.86
N HIS A 71 6.22 3.34 -2.09
CA HIS A 71 6.43 4.09 -3.30
C HIS A 71 5.15 4.15 -4.13
N THR A 72 4.61 5.34 -4.34
CA THR A 72 3.42 5.54 -5.18
C THR A 72 3.76 6.45 -6.35
N ARG A 73 3.53 6.01 -7.59
CA ARG A 73 3.64 6.86 -8.80
C ARG A 73 2.35 6.92 -9.58
N HIS A 74 2.04 8.10 -10.11
CA HIS A 74 0.97 8.29 -11.09
C HIS A 74 -0.39 7.76 -10.61
N GLY A 75 -0.69 7.91 -9.32
CA GLY A 75 -1.94 7.46 -8.72
C GLY A 75 -2.96 8.59 -8.57
N VAL A 76 -4.24 8.28 -8.67
CA VAL A 76 -5.31 9.20 -8.27
C VAL A 76 -6.08 8.52 -7.15
N CYS A 77 -6.06 9.07 -5.94
CA CYS A 77 -6.89 8.57 -4.87
C CYS A 77 -7.80 9.66 -4.34
N ARG A 78 -9.05 9.36 -3.96
CA ARG A 78 -9.86 10.36 -3.26
C ARG A 78 -9.39 10.46 -1.81
N ASP A 79 -9.33 9.33 -1.12
CA ASP A 79 -8.90 9.25 0.28
C ASP A 79 -7.76 8.24 0.43
N LEU A 80 -6.63 8.67 0.98
CA LEU A 80 -5.50 7.80 1.30
C LEU A 80 -5.23 7.84 2.81
N GLN A 81 -5.28 6.69 3.46
CA GLN A 81 -4.97 6.53 4.88
C GLN A 81 -3.78 5.59 5.08
N LEU A 82 -2.82 6.03 5.87
CA LEU A 82 -1.61 5.29 6.19
C LEU A 82 -1.44 5.19 7.70
N TYR A 83 -1.53 3.97 8.24
CA TYR A 83 -1.30 3.67 9.64
C TYR A 83 -0.01 2.86 9.77
N MET A 84 0.99 3.42 10.44
CA MET A 84 2.26 2.74 10.73
C MET A 84 2.48 2.70 12.23
N PHE A 85 2.48 1.50 12.81
CA PHE A 85 2.67 1.30 14.24
C PHE A 85 4.03 0.67 14.50
N ILE A 86 4.92 1.42 15.17
CA ILE A 86 6.25 0.96 15.61
C ILE A 86 7.17 0.57 14.43
N PRO A 87 7.42 1.45 13.45
CA PRO A 87 8.55 1.27 12.55
C PRO A 87 9.87 1.69 13.24
N ASP A 88 10.93 0.90 13.09
CA ASP A 88 12.28 1.38 13.42
C ASP A 88 12.77 2.37 12.35
N MET A 89 12.48 2.08 11.08
CA MET A 89 12.79 2.94 9.92
C MET A 89 11.65 2.91 8.89
N GLY A 90 11.31 4.07 8.33
CA GLY A 90 10.26 4.18 7.31
C GLY A 90 10.58 5.23 6.24
N TYR A 91 10.37 4.88 4.97
CA TYR A 91 10.47 5.77 3.82
C TYR A 91 9.19 5.72 3.00
N VAL A 92 8.58 6.88 2.76
CA VAL A 92 7.38 7.02 1.95
C VAL A 92 7.64 8.04 0.86
N GLU A 93 7.52 7.62 -0.40
CA GLU A 93 7.66 8.47 -1.57
C GLU A 93 6.40 8.41 -2.43
N THR A 94 5.91 9.59 -2.79
CA THR A 94 4.72 9.75 -3.62
C THR A 94 5.04 10.74 -4.72
N PHE A 95 4.93 10.32 -5.97
CA PHE A 95 5.30 11.12 -7.14
C PHE A 95 4.14 11.19 -8.15
N ASN A 96 3.82 12.39 -8.62
CA ASN A 96 2.72 12.62 -9.58
C ASN A 96 1.41 11.94 -9.18
N CYS A 97 1.06 11.97 -7.88
CA CYS A 97 -0.20 11.45 -7.40
C CYS A 97 -1.14 12.59 -7.00
N THR A 98 -2.43 12.44 -7.28
CA THR A 98 -3.46 13.42 -6.89
C THR A 98 -4.34 12.81 -5.80
N CYS A 99 -4.32 13.41 -4.61
CA CYS A 99 -5.18 13.03 -3.50
C CYS A 99 -6.11 14.21 -3.14
N SER A 100 -7.42 13.98 -3.06
CA SER A 100 -8.38 15.08 -2.77
C SER A 100 -8.82 15.16 -1.30
N HIS A 101 -8.51 14.16 -0.48
CA HIS A 101 -8.67 14.18 0.96
C HIS A 101 -7.42 13.59 1.64
N GLN A 102 -6.70 14.44 2.37
CA GLN A 102 -5.63 14.06 3.29
C GLN A 102 -6.03 14.54 4.69
N THR A 103 -6.09 13.64 5.66
CA THR A 103 -6.19 13.95 7.10
C THR A 103 -5.06 13.26 7.82
#